data_AF-A0A0Q9NSD9-F1
#
_entry.id   AF-A0A0Q9NSD9-F1
#
_cell.length_a   1.000
_cell.length_b   1.000
_cell.length_c   1.000
_cell.angle_alpha   90.00
_cell.angle_beta   90.00
_cell.angle_gamma   90.00
#
_symmetry.space_group_name_H-M   'P 1'
#
loop_
_entity.id
_entity.type
_entity.pdbx_description
1 polymer ?
#
loop_
_entity_poly.entity_id
_entity_poly.type
_entity_poly.pdbx_seq_one_letter_code
_entity_poly.pdbx_strand_id
1 'polypeptide(L)'
;MSFSYPASWSVRTQRGPGREGPGFQPIEAIVSDGTGADLFRIASGADGIGCTAGPVSRTVLDEAAVPGMTEVDGSTPMFGFIVERIGGQDQYAMAVMNRRNLQEGEAGSHCTLLVMGNGGSVNQVIFFDEPATLATRSAFSSRQAAKEWMATEQYAQLKALILSLKYS
;
A
#
# COMPACT_ATOMS: atom_id res chain seq x y z
N MET A 1 5.97 14.30 -4.98
CA MET A 1 5.69 12.88 -5.32
C MET A 1 5.05 12.81 -6.69
N SER A 2 5.42 11.82 -7.52
CA SER A 2 4.87 11.60 -8.87
C SER A 2 4.81 10.12 -9.22
N PHE A 3 3.96 9.75 -10.18
CA PHE A 3 3.74 8.38 -10.66
C PHE A 3 3.04 8.39 -12.03
N SER A 4 3.12 7.27 -12.74
CA SER A 4 2.42 7.03 -14.00
C SER A 4 1.17 6.19 -13.77
N TYR A 5 0.11 6.43 -14.53
CA TYR A 5 -1.13 5.66 -14.49
C TYR A 5 -1.77 5.57 -15.88
N PRO A 6 -2.59 4.55 -16.17
CA PRO A 6 -3.33 4.43 -17.42
C PRO A 6 -4.17 5.67 -17.73
N ALA A 7 -4.27 6.07 -19.01
CA ALA A 7 -5.01 7.27 -19.41
C ALA A 7 -6.52 7.22 -19.08
N SER A 8 -7.08 6.02 -18.90
CA SER A 8 -8.47 5.82 -18.48
C SER A 8 -8.70 6.02 -16.98
N TRP A 9 -7.63 6.11 -16.17
CA TRP A 9 -7.72 6.34 -14.74
C TRP A 9 -7.68 7.83 -14.43
N SER A 10 -8.16 8.18 -13.24
CA SER A 10 -8.19 9.56 -12.74
C SER A 10 -7.52 9.66 -11.38
N VAL A 11 -7.07 10.88 -11.05
CA VAL A 11 -6.48 11.18 -9.75
C VAL A 11 -7.21 12.36 -9.14
N ARG A 12 -7.61 12.22 -7.88
CA ARG A 12 -8.08 13.33 -7.07
C ARG A 12 -7.22 13.48 -5.83
N THR A 13 -7.10 14.71 -5.35
CA THR A 13 -6.43 15.00 -4.09
C THR A 13 -7.45 15.33 -3.01
N GLN A 14 -7.21 14.83 -1.82
CA GLN A 14 -8.00 15.15 -0.63
C GLN A 14 -7.05 15.39 0.56
N ARG A 15 -7.64 15.84 1.67
CA ARG A 15 -6.91 15.90 2.94
C ARG A 15 -6.46 14.49 3.32
N GLY A 16 -5.16 14.32 3.56
CA GLY A 16 -4.60 13.03 3.96
C GLY A 16 -4.88 12.68 5.41
N PRO A 17 -4.63 11.41 5.79
CA PRO A 17 -4.71 11.00 7.17
C PRO A 17 -3.68 11.73 8.04
N GLY A 18 -4.11 12.09 9.25
CA GLY A 18 -3.23 12.63 10.28
C GLY A 18 -3.54 14.04 10.77
N ARG A 19 -2.65 14.55 11.63
CA ARG A 19 -2.79 15.88 12.25
C ARG A 19 -2.18 16.98 11.39
N GLU A 20 -2.87 18.13 11.33
CA GLU A 20 -2.30 19.35 10.77
C GLU A 20 -1.42 20.05 11.82
N GLY A 21 -0.27 20.56 11.39
CA GLY A 21 0.63 21.32 12.26
C GLY A 21 1.84 21.89 11.50
N PRO A 22 2.67 22.72 12.15
CA PRO A 22 3.90 23.21 11.54
C PRO A 22 4.79 22.04 11.11
N GLY A 23 5.02 21.88 9.81
CA GLY A 23 5.77 20.76 9.22
C GLY A 23 4.94 19.53 8.83
N PHE A 24 3.64 19.48 9.15
CA PHE A 24 2.74 18.38 8.80
C PHE A 24 1.50 18.92 8.06
N GLN A 25 1.48 18.69 6.74
CA GLN A 25 0.37 19.03 5.85
C GLN A 25 -0.03 17.76 5.10
N PRO A 26 -0.81 16.85 5.74
CA PRO A 26 -1.11 15.56 5.15
C PRO A 26 -1.96 15.74 3.90
N ILE A 27 -1.44 15.27 2.77
CA ILE A 27 -2.12 15.24 1.48
C ILE A 27 -2.25 13.79 1.05
N GLU A 28 -3.40 13.43 0.52
CA GLU A 28 -3.65 12.12 -0.06
C GLU A 28 -4.12 12.27 -1.51
N ALA A 29 -3.47 11.54 -2.41
CA ALA A 29 -3.96 11.32 -3.76
C ALA A 29 -4.67 9.95 -3.80
N ILE A 30 -5.89 9.94 -4.34
CA ILE A 30 -6.64 8.73 -4.64
C ILE A 30 -6.69 8.54 -6.15
N VAL A 31 -6.32 7.35 -6.60
CA VAL A 31 -6.35 6.92 -7.98
C VAL A 31 -7.57 6.05 -8.19
N SER A 32 -8.41 6.39 -9.15
CA SER A 32 -9.62 5.65 -9.50
C SER A 32 -9.57 5.15 -10.94
N ASP A 33 -10.16 3.99 -11.21
CA ASP A 33 -10.24 3.46 -12.58
C ASP A 33 -11.27 4.19 -13.46
N GLY A 34 -11.42 3.75 -14.71
CA GLY A 34 -12.36 4.33 -15.67
C GLY A 34 -13.84 4.13 -15.32
N THR A 35 -14.15 3.29 -14.33
CA THR A 35 -15.51 3.11 -13.78
C THR A 35 -15.77 4.04 -12.59
N GLY A 36 -14.72 4.65 -12.04
CA GLY A 36 -14.76 5.48 -10.84
C GLY A 36 -14.47 4.73 -9.55
N ALA A 37 -14.07 3.45 -9.60
CA ALA A 37 -13.70 2.69 -8.42
C ALA A 37 -12.30 3.09 -7.93
N ASP A 38 -12.16 3.31 -6.62
CA ASP A 38 -10.89 3.69 -6.01
C ASP A 38 -9.95 2.49 -5.92
N LEU A 39 -8.76 2.61 -6.50
CA LEU A 39 -7.81 1.51 -6.61
C LEU A 39 -6.57 1.68 -5.75
N PHE A 40 -6.10 2.91 -5.57
CA PHE A 40 -4.82 3.15 -4.93
C PHE A 40 -4.84 4.48 -4.18
N ARG A 41 -4.21 4.49 -2.99
CA ARG A 41 -3.99 5.72 -2.22
C ARG A 41 -2.51 5.98 -2.03
N ILE A 42 -2.19 7.27 -2.05
CA ILE A 42 -0.86 7.81 -1.83
C ILE A 42 -1.01 8.91 -0.81
N ALA A 43 -0.63 8.64 0.43
CA ALA A 43 -0.57 9.63 1.49
C ALA A 43 0.88 10.09 1.70
N SER A 44 1.04 11.38 1.96
CA SER A 44 2.32 12.01 2.32
C SER A 44 2.10 13.01 3.45
N GLY A 45 3.04 13.07 4.39
CA GLY A 45 2.92 13.89 5.59
C GLY A 45 1.98 13.29 6.65
N ALA A 46 1.71 11.98 6.59
CA ALA A 46 0.84 11.29 7.53
C ALA A 46 1.54 10.98 8.86
N ASP A 47 0.80 10.91 9.96
CA ASP A 47 1.26 10.39 11.25
C ASP A 47 0.54 9.07 11.62
N GLY A 48 1.30 7.99 11.79
CA GLY A 48 0.86 6.81 12.53
C GLY A 48 -0.17 5.85 11.89
N ILE A 49 -0.42 5.90 10.58
CA ILE A 49 -1.31 4.94 9.88
C ILE A 49 -0.49 3.94 9.07
N GLY A 50 -0.93 2.67 9.03
CA GLY A 50 -0.36 1.64 8.14
C GLY A 50 0.45 0.55 8.84
N CYS A 51 0.58 0.59 10.17
CA CYS A 51 1.14 -0.52 10.94
C CYS A 51 0.02 -1.34 11.58
N THR A 52 0.03 -2.65 11.36
CA THR A 52 -0.74 -3.62 12.14
C THR A 52 0.15 -4.18 13.25
N ALA A 53 -0.41 -4.61 14.38
CA ALA A 53 0.34 -5.24 15.47
C ALA A 53 -0.14 -6.67 15.73
N GLY A 54 0.78 -7.54 16.14
CA GLY A 54 0.50 -8.93 16.51
C GLY A 54 1.40 -9.94 15.80
N PRO A 55 1.41 -11.21 16.27
CA PRO A 55 2.07 -12.29 15.57
C PRO A 55 1.26 -12.69 14.32
N VAL A 56 1.95 -12.93 13.22
CA VAL A 56 1.35 -13.35 11.95
C VAL A 56 2.20 -14.42 11.28
N SER A 57 1.53 -15.23 10.45
CA SER A 57 2.22 -16.06 9.46
C SER A 57 2.13 -15.37 8.10
N ARG A 58 3.25 -14.94 7.55
CA ARG A 58 3.32 -14.18 6.29
C ARG A 58 3.74 -15.06 5.13
N THR A 59 3.07 -14.88 3.99
CA THR A 59 3.53 -15.34 2.68
C THR A 59 3.71 -14.12 1.78
N VAL A 60 4.84 -14.04 1.09
CA VAL A 60 5.09 -13.00 0.09
C VAL A 60 4.67 -13.54 -1.27
N LEU A 61 3.69 -12.88 -1.90
CA LEU A 61 3.14 -13.30 -3.18
C LEU A 61 3.91 -12.68 -4.36
N ASP A 62 4.41 -11.45 -4.19
CA ASP A 62 5.23 -10.74 -5.17
C ASP A 62 6.02 -9.63 -4.48
N GLU A 63 7.20 -9.30 -5.01
CA GLU A 63 8.02 -8.19 -4.55
C GLU A 63 8.89 -7.62 -5.67
N ALA A 64 9.21 -6.33 -5.58
CA ALA A 64 10.14 -5.66 -6.49
C ALA A 64 10.65 -4.36 -5.87
N ALA A 65 11.85 -3.92 -6.26
CA ALA A 65 12.39 -2.64 -5.79
C ALA A 65 11.60 -1.45 -6.37
N VAL A 66 11.41 -0.39 -5.58
CA VAL A 66 10.84 0.89 -6.03
C VAL A 66 11.96 1.94 -6.04
N PRO A 67 12.76 2.02 -7.11
CA PRO A 67 14.02 2.78 -7.11
C PRO A 67 13.81 4.31 -7.06
N GLY A 68 12.59 4.79 -7.35
CA GLY A 68 12.24 6.21 -7.25
C GLY A 68 11.98 6.69 -5.82
N MET A 69 12.03 5.80 -4.83
CA MET A 69 11.78 6.12 -3.43
C MET A 69 13.00 5.82 -2.56
N THR A 70 13.22 6.63 -1.54
CA THR A 70 14.27 6.46 -0.54
C THR A 70 13.75 6.98 0.80
N GLU A 71 13.83 6.16 1.84
CA GLU A 71 13.47 6.59 3.19
C GLU A 71 14.56 7.51 3.77
N VAL A 72 14.25 8.19 4.87
CA VAL A 72 15.19 9.10 5.54
C VAL A 72 16.48 8.42 6.00
N ASP A 73 16.45 7.11 6.25
CA ASP A 73 17.62 6.31 6.64
C ASP A 73 18.47 5.85 5.44
N GLY A 74 18.11 6.26 4.22
CA GLY A 74 18.77 5.89 2.97
C GLY A 74 18.36 4.53 2.41
N SER A 75 17.46 3.80 3.07
CA SER A 75 16.97 2.52 2.56
C SER A 75 16.03 2.71 1.35
N THR A 76 16.06 1.74 0.44
CA THR A 76 15.17 1.69 -0.72
C THR A 76 13.95 0.83 -0.38
N PRO A 77 12.73 1.40 -0.35
CA PRO A 77 11.51 0.64 -0.17
C PRO A 77 11.25 -0.36 -1.29
N MET A 78 10.44 -1.37 -0.96
CA MET A 78 10.04 -2.43 -1.87
C MET A 78 8.53 -2.34 -2.12
N PHE A 79 8.12 -2.59 -3.35
CA PHE A 79 6.79 -3.09 -3.65
C PHE A 79 6.67 -4.47 -3.02
N GLY A 80 5.54 -4.72 -2.37
CA GLY A 80 5.18 -6.05 -1.91
C GLY A 80 3.70 -6.31 -2.04
N PHE A 81 3.36 -7.50 -2.51
CA PHE A 81 2.04 -8.09 -2.34
C PHE A 81 2.17 -9.27 -1.36
N ILE A 82 1.55 -9.14 -0.19
CA ILE A 82 1.66 -10.12 0.90
C ILE A 82 0.29 -10.58 1.36
N VAL A 83 0.28 -11.78 1.95
CA VAL A 83 -0.84 -12.28 2.74
C VAL A 83 -0.35 -12.65 4.14
N GLU A 84 -1.05 -12.15 5.15
CA GLU A 84 -0.81 -12.46 6.55
C GLU A 84 -2.00 -13.23 7.12
N ARG A 85 -1.74 -14.33 7.81
CA ARG A 85 -2.75 -15.05 8.57
C ARG A 85 -2.85 -14.44 9.97
N ILE A 86 -3.95 -13.74 10.24
CA ILE A 86 -4.24 -13.09 11.53
C ILE A 86 -5.55 -13.62 12.08
N GLY A 87 -5.55 -14.19 13.28
CA GLY A 87 -6.78 -14.71 13.92
C GLY A 87 -7.54 -15.73 13.06
N GLY A 88 -6.82 -16.52 12.26
CA GLY A 88 -7.42 -17.52 11.35
C GLY A 88 -7.86 -16.97 9.99
N GLN A 89 -7.80 -15.65 9.76
CA GLN A 89 -8.20 -14.99 8.50
C GLN A 89 -6.99 -14.54 7.69
N ASP A 90 -7.07 -14.65 6.37
CA ASP A 90 -6.06 -14.09 5.46
C ASP A 90 -6.33 -12.59 5.26
N GLN A 91 -5.35 -11.75 5.57
CA GLN A 91 -5.34 -10.31 5.29
C GLN A 91 -4.30 -10.01 4.22
N TYR A 92 -4.69 -9.25 3.21
CA TYR A 92 -3.85 -8.95 2.05
C TYR A 92 -3.42 -7.49 2.07
N ALA A 93 -2.17 -7.24 1.72
CA ALA A 93 -1.64 -5.90 1.51
C ALA A 93 -0.82 -5.87 0.21
N MET A 94 -1.13 -4.92 -0.66
CA MET A 94 -0.31 -4.60 -1.84
C MET A 94 0.12 -3.14 -1.74
N ALA A 95 1.38 -2.91 -1.40
CA ALA A 95 1.86 -1.60 -0.98
C ALA A 95 3.36 -1.41 -1.24
N VAL A 96 3.83 -0.19 -1.04
CA VAL A 96 5.25 0.09 -0.83
C VAL A 96 5.55 -0.03 0.66
N MET A 97 6.57 -0.80 1.02
CA MET A 97 6.97 -1.04 2.41
C MET A 97 8.47 -1.20 2.56
N ASN A 98 8.98 -1.01 3.77
CA ASN A 98 10.38 -1.34 4.08
C ASN A 98 10.60 -2.85 3.89
N ARG A 99 11.75 -3.24 3.32
CA ARG A 99 12.11 -4.63 3.03
C ARG A 99 11.98 -5.56 4.23
N ARG A 100 12.19 -5.06 5.46
CA ARG A 100 12.01 -5.86 6.69
C ARG A 100 10.59 -6.42 6.86
N ASN A 101 9.59 -5.79 6.24
CA ASN A 101 8.19 -6.23 6.29
C ASN A 101 7.86 -7.30 5.24
N LEU A 102 8.82 -7.68 4.40
CA LEU A 102 8.70 -8.74 3.38
C LEU A 102 9.39 -10.04 3.79
N GLN A 103 9.59 -10.25 5.09
CA GLN A 103 10.09 -11.52 5.59
C GLN A 103 8.97 -12.57 5.62
N GLU A 104 9.18 -13.68 4.93
CA GLU A 104 8.28 -14.85 4.98
C GLU A 104 8.33 -15.58 6.33
N GLY A 105 7.22 -16.26 6.65
CA GLY A 105 7.09 -17.08 7.85
C GLY A 105 6.52 -16.30 9.05
N GLU A 106 6.83 -16.80 10.25
CA GLU A 106 6.35 -16.21 11.49
C GLU A 106 7.06 -14.88 11.76
N ALA A 107 6.28 -13.81 11.87
CA ALA A 107 6.78 -12.45 12.03
C ALA A 107 5.83 -11.60 12.89
N GLY A 108 6.26 -10.39 13.22
CA GLY A 108 5.32 -9.33 13.59
C GLY A 108 4.56 -8.86 12.35
N SER A 109 3.29 -8.48 12.52
CA SER A 109 2.47 -7.86 11.47
C SER A 109 3.21 -6.76 10.73
N HIS A 110 2.91 -6.63 9.44
CA HIS A 110 3.57 -5.66 8.57
C HIS A 110 3.28 -4.21 8.97
N CYS A 111 4.17 -3.32 8.51
CA CYS A 111 3.89 -1.89 8.45
C CYS A 111 4.19 -1.32 7.05
N THR A 112 3.19 -0.66 6.46
CA THR A 112 3.28 0.05 5.16
C THR A 112 3.69 1.51 5.30
N LEU A 113 3.82 2.01 6.53
CA LEU A 113 4.31 3.37 6.79
C LEU A 113 5.80 3.47 6.47
N LEU A 114 6.14 4.33 5.51
CA LEU A 114 7.50 4.72 5.18
C LEU A 114 7.85 6.03 5.89
N VAL A 115 9.08 6.15 6.36
CA VAL A 115 9.56 7.39 6.98
C VAL A 115 10.21 8.26 5.90
N MET A 116 9.54 9.36 5.55
CA MET A 116 9.95 10.30 4.50
C MET A 116 10.34 11.66 5.11
N GLY A 117 11.02 12.50 4.33
CA GLY A 117 11.52 13.81 4.81
C GLY A 117 10.44 14.78 5.27
N ASN A 118 9.18 14.59 4.84
CA ASN A 118 8.03 15.40 5.23
C ASN A 118 7.06 14.69 6.19
N GLY A 119 7.48 13.58 6.81
CA GLY A 119 6.64 12.75 7.68
C GLY A 119 6.42 11.36 7.10
N GLY A 120 5.32 10.71 7.48
CA GLY A 120 4.97 9.38 7.00
C GLY A 120 4.44 9.37 5.57
N SER A 121 4.72 8.29 4.84
CA SER A 121 4.04 7.99 3.57
C SER A 121 3.43 6.60 3.58
N VAL A 122 2.20 6.49 3.06
CA VAL A 122 1.48 5.23 2.87
C VAL A 122 1.08 5.14 1.41
N ASN A 123 1.46 4.05 0.75
CA ASN A 123 1.25 3.85 -0.69
C ASN A 123 0.68 2.45 -0.88
N GLN A 124 -0.64 2.31 -0.99
CA GLN A 124 -1.29 1.00 -0.95
C GLN A 124 -2.53 0.90 -1.83
N VAL A 125 -2.75 -0.31 -2.35
CA VAL A 125 -3.96 -0.69 -3.08
C VAL A 125 -5.15 -0.70 -2.12
N ILE A 126 -6.28 -0.23 -2.62
CA ILE A 126 -7.58 -0.26 -1.97
C ILE A 126 -8.31 -1.50 -2.46
N PHE A 127 -8.43 -2.52 -1.62
CA PHE A 127 -9.20 -3.73 -1.94
C PHE A 127 -10.71 -3.58 -1.65
N PHE A 128 -11.08 -2.61 -0.80
CA PHE A 128 -12.45 -2.32 -0.41
C PHE A 128 -12.67 -0.81 -0.28
N ASP A 129 -13.82 -0.33 -0.75
CA ASP A 129 -14.28 1.02 -0.43
C ASP A 129 -14.50 1.13 1.09
N GLU A 130 -13.79 2.06 1.73
CA GLU A 130 -13.91 2.42 3.16
C GLU A 130 -15.32 3.00 3.49
N PRO A 131 -15.82 2.95 4.75
CA PRO A 131 -15.04 2.84 5.96
C PRO A 131 -14.91 1.42 6.48
N ALA A 132 -13.72 1.08 6.96
CA ALA A 132 -13.33 -0.21 7.53
C ALA A 132 -14.07 -0.55 8.85
N THR A 133 -15.41 -0.57 8.87
CA THR A 133 -16.19 -1.16 9.97
C THR A 133 -16.22 -2.69 9.93
N LEU A 134 -15.53 -3.31 8.97
CA LEU A 134 -15.34 -4.75 8.88
C LEU A 134 -13.88 -5.07 8.58
N ALA A 135 -13.01 -4.92 9.58
CA ALA A 135 -11.67 -5.54 9.64
C ALA A 135 -11.70 -7.10 9.58
N THR A 136 -12.79 -7.68 9.08
CA THR A 136 -13.11 -9.11 9.02
C THR A 136 -13.32 -9.61 7.60
N ARG A 137 -13.33 -8.75 6.56
CA ARG A 137 -13.46 -9.21 5.18
C ARG A 137 -12.08 -9.36 4.54
N SER A 138 -11.76 -10.59 4.13
CA SER A 138 -10.58 -10.85 3.31
C SER A 138 -10.81 -10.31 1.90
N ALA A 139 -9.84 -9.57 1.35
CA ALA A 139 -9.86 -9.01 -0.02
C ALA A 139 -10.23 -10.05 -1.09
N PHE A 140 -9.88 -11.31 -0.84
CA PHE A 140 -10.11 -12.42 -1.72
C PHE A 140 -10.84 -13.54 -0.99
N SER A 141 -11.70 -14.27 -1.69
CA SER A 141 -12.40 -15.45 -1.14
C SER A 141 -11.45 -16.61 -0.80
N SER A 142 -10.26 -16.63 -1.41
CA SER A 142 -9.21 -17.62 -1.17
C SER A 142 -7.86 -17.12 -1.68
N ARG A 143 -6.78 -17.80 -1.28
CA ARG A 143 -5.42 -17.58 -1.84
C ARG A 143 -5.34 -17.86 -3.34
N GLN A 144 -6.16 -18.79 -3.85
CA GLN A 144 -6.24 -19.07 -5.28
C GLN A 144 -6.87 -17.90 -6.05
N ALA A 145 -7.93 -17.30 -5.50
CA ALA A 145 -8.54 -16.09 -6.08
C ALA A 145 -7.57 -14.90 -6.10
N ALA A 146 -6.73 -14.74 -5.06
CA ALA A 146 -5.66 -13.74 -5.07
C ALA A 146 -4.64 -13.99 -6.19
N LYS A 147 -4.23 -15.25 -6.41
CA LYS A 147 -3.32 -15.63 -7.51
C LYS A 147 -3.95 -15.41 -8.89
N GLU A 148 -5.23 -15.68 -9.06
CA GLU A 148 -5.96 -15.39 -10.30
C GLU A 148 -6.04 -13.89 -10.55
N TRP A 149 -6.27 -13.09 -9.51
CA TRP A 149 -6.25 -11.64 -9.62
C TRP A 149 -4.87 -11.11 -10.06
N MET A 150 -3.77 -11.71 -9.60
CA MET A 150 -2.41 -11.36 -10.06
C MET A 150 -2.20 -11.56 -11.57
N ALA A 151 -3.01 -12.39 -12.22
CA ALA A 151 -2.95 -12.60 -13.67
C ALA A 151 -3.77 -11.58 -14.47
N THR A 152 -4.48 -10.66 -13.80
CA THR A 152 -5.32 -9.65 -14.46
C THR A 152 -4.53 -8.44 -14.93
N GLU A 153 -5.09 -7.72 -15.91
CA GLU A 153 -4.52 -6.45 -16.37
C GLU A 153 -4.51 -5.40 -15.25
N GLN A 154 -5.54 -5.37 -14.40
CA GLN A 154 -5.62 -4.43 -13.28
C GLN A 154 -4.44 -4.60 -12.31
N TYR A 155 -4.07 -5.85 -11.99
CA TYR A 155 -2.87 -6.12 -11.17
C TYR A 155 -1.60 -5.57 -11.83
N ALA A 156 -1.41 -5.85 -13.12
CA ALA A 156 -0.24 -5.39 -13.86
C ALA A 156 -0.16 -3.85 -13.89
N GLN A 157 -1.30 -3.17 -14.09
CA GLN A 157 -1.38 -1.70 -14.09
C GLN A 157 -1.10 -1.12 -12.70
N LEU A 158 -1.62 -1.72 -11.62
CA LEU A 158 -1.35 -1.30 -10.24
C LEU A 158 0.12 -1.49 -9.87
N LYS A 159 0.71 -2.64 -10.22
CA LYS A 159 2.14 -2.89 -10.01
C LYS A 159 2.97 -1.87 -10.79
N ALA A 160 2.66 -1.60 -12.04
CA ALA A 160 3.37 -0.61 -12.85
C ALA A 160 3.27 0.81 -12.25
N LEU A 161 2.10 1.21 -11.76
CA LEU A 161 1.91 2.47 -11.04
C LEU A 161 2.84 2.53 -9.81
N ILE A 162 2.83 1.50 -8.96
CA ILE A 162 3.64 1.46 -7.74
C ILE A 162 5.14 1.53 -8.07
N LEU A 163 5.61 0.76 -9.05
CA LEU A 163 7.02 0.77 -9.46
C LEU A 163 7.46 2.11 -10.09
N SER A 164 6.51 2.92 -10.57
CA SER A 164 6.76 4.24 -11.13
C SER A 164 6.83 5.36 -10.09
N LEU A 165 6.52 5.08 -8.82
CA LEU A 165 6.50 6.09 -7.76
C LEU A 165 7.88 6.74 -7.61
N LYS A 166 7.86 8.08 -7.60
CA LYS A 166 9.04 8.91 -7.35
C LYS A 166 8.77 9.90 -6.23
N TYR A 167 9.68 9.93 -5.27
CA TYR A 167 9.71 10.92 -4.20
C TYR A 167 10.94 11.81 -4.39
N SER A 168 10.70 13.11 -4.57
CA SER A 168 11.71 14.15 -4.84
C SER A 168 11.42 15.37 -3.99
#